data_AF-A0A535TSM5-F1
#
_entry.id   AF-A0A535TSM5-F1
#
_cell.length_a   1.000
_cell.length_b   1.000
_cell.length_c   1.000
_cell.angle_alpha   90.00
_cell.angle_beta   90.00
_cell.angle_gamma   90.00
#
_symmetry.space_group_name_H-M   'P 1'
#
loop_
_entity.id
_entity.type
_entity.pdbx_description
1 polymer ?
#
loop_
_entity_poly.entity_id
_entity_poly.type
_entity_poly.pdbx_seq_one_letter_code
_entity_poly.pdbx_strand_id
1 'polypeptide(L)'
;MLPREIRARVNLLMSGGSSSGKTTLLNGLASCIAGDERIVTIEEAAELRLQQDHICRLESLPGSERAVSLRQLVRHAVRMRPDRLIVGEVRGGEALDMLQAMNTGHEGAMTTIHANSPRDALARLETLVLMAGIELPVRAIRQQIPGRDRRQG
;
A
#
# COMPACT_ATOMS: atom_id res chain seq x y z
N MET A 1 0.30 19.96 7.86
CA MET A 1 1.17 18.80 8.18
C MET A 1 1.20 17.91 6.95
N LEU A 2 0.17 17.09 6.69
CA LEU A 2 0.14 16.01 5.66
C LEU A 2 0.81 16.27 4.28
N PRO A 3 0.65 17.43 3.60
CA PRO A 3 1.32 17.65 2.31
C PRO A 3 2.85 17.63 2.39
N ARG A 4 3.42 17.97 3.55
CA ARG A 4 4.87 17.92 3.77
C ARG A 4 5.35 16.48 3.88
N GLU A 5 4.63 15.60 4.57
CA GLU A 5 4.95 14.17 4.66
C GLU A 5 4.81 13.48 3.30
N ILE A 6 3.84 13.90 2.47
CA ILE A 6 3.74 13.44 1.08
C ILE A 6 5.01 13.80 0.31
N ARG A 7 5.44 15.07 0.34
CA ARG A 7 6.67 15.51 -0.32
C ARG A 7 7.93 14.85 0.24
N ALA A 8 7.93 14.51 1.53
CA ALA A 8 9.01 13.76 2.18
C ALA A 8 8.96 12.24 1.95
N ARG A 9 8.07 11.76 1.06
CA ARG A 9 7.93 10.33 0.70
C ARG A 9 7.73 9.42 1.92
N VAL A 10 6.94 9.87 2.89
CA VAL A 10 6.54 9.02 4.03
C VAL A 10 5.55 7.95 3.56
N ASN A 11 5.76 6.70 3.97
CA ASN A 11 4.80 5.61 3.73
C ASN A 11 3.51 5.83 4.52
N LEU A 12 2.35 5.69 3.89
CA LEU A 12 1.05 5.96 4.50
C LEU A 12 0.14 4.74 4.49
N LEU A 13 -0.35 4.38 5.68
CA LEU A 13 -1.37 3.36 5.89
C LEU A 13 -2.63 4.03 6.45
N MET A 14 -3.71 4.05 5.67
CA MET A 14 -4.98 4.66 6.08
C MET A 14 -5.97 3.58 6.56
N SER A 15 -6.35 3.65 7.83
CA SER A 15 -7.31 2.73 8.44
C SER A 15 -8.69 3.34 8.61
N GLY A 16 -9.73 2.51 8.49
CA GLY A 16 -11.12 2.89 8.72
C GLY A 16 -12.11 1.81 8.27
N GLY A 17 -13.36 1.94 8.72
CA GLY A 17 -14.45 1.03 8.35
C GLY A 17 -14.85 1.11 6.85
N SER A 18 -15.84 0.31 6.46
CA SER A 18 -16.42 0.41 5.12
C SER A 18 -17.11 1.76 4.95
N SER A 19 -16.95 2.37 3.78
CA SER A 19 -17.53 3.69 3.46
C SER A 19 -17.11 4.84 4.39
N SER A 20 -16.00 4.70 5.13
CA SER A 20 -15.48 5.76 6.02
C SER A 20 -14.66 6.83 5.28
N GLY A 21 -14.65 6.82 3.94
CA GLY A 21 -13.90 7.79 3.12
C GLY A 21 -12.40 7.53 2.97
N LYS A 22 -11.90 6.31 3.27
CA LYS A 22 -10.46 5.97 3.14
C LYS A 22 -9.91 6.27 1.74
N THR A 23 -10.58 5.77 0.70
CA THR A 23 -10.15 5.99 -0.68
C THR A 23 -10.23 7.47 -1.07
N THR A 24 -11.24 8.18 -0.59
CA THR A 24 -11.37 9.63 -0.81
C THR A 24 -10.20 10.41 -0.21
N LEU A 25 -9.83 10.09 1.04
CA LEU A 25 -8.67 10.70 1.69
C LEU A 25 -7.37 10.32 0.97
N LEU A 26 -7.21 9.05 0.59
CA LEU A 26 -6.07 8.58 -0.18
C LEU A 26 -5.93 9.36 -1.49
N ASN A 27 -7.02 9.55 -2.22
CA ASN A 27 -7.03 10.29 -3.48
C ASN A 27 -6.64 11.77 -3.29
N GLY A 28 -7.16 12.42 -2.25
CA GLY A 28 -6.82 13.82 -1.93
C GLY A 28 -5.39 14.02 -1.44
N LEU A 29 -4.81 13.04 -0.75
CA LEU A 29 -3.40 13.08 -0.36
C LEU A 29 -2.47 12.74 -1.53
N ALA A 30 -2.85 11.77 -2.35
CA ALA A 30 -2.09 11.38 -3.54
C ALA A 30 -2.09 12.48 -4.61
N SER A 31 -3.09 13.35 -4.67
CA SER A 31 -3.05 14.54 -5.55
C SER A 31 -1.99 15.57 -5.14
N CYS A 32 -1.43 15.47 -3.94
CA CYS A 32 -0.32 16.32 -3.47
C CYS A 32 1.06 15.80 -3.87
N ILE A 33 1.15 14.62 -4.50
CA ILE A 33 2.40 14.06 -5.06
C ILE A 33 2.89 14.98 -6.19
N ALA A 34 4.20 15.22 -6.28
CA ALA A 34 4.76 16.10 -7.30
C ALA A 34 4.53 15.55 -8.71
N GLY A 35 4.29 16.43 -9.69
CA GLY A 35 3.84 16.05 -11.03
C GLY A 35 4.86 15.27 -11.86
N ASP A 36 6.14 15.36 -11.51
CA ASP A 36 7.25 14.66 -12.14
C ASP A 36 7.43 13.22 -11.64
N GLU A 37 6.80 12.85 -10.52
CA GLU A 37 6.90 11.51 -9.94
C GLU A 37 6.11 10.47 -10.76
N ARG A 38 6.73 9.32 -11.02
CA ARG A 38 6.06 8.18 -11.65
C ARG A 38 5.20 7.42 -10.65
N ILE A 39 3.90 7.42 -10.87
CA ILE A 39 2.92 6.78 -9.98
C ILE A 39 2.43 5.47 -10.60
N VAL A 40 2.44 4.39 -9.83
CA VAL A 40 1.74 3.14 -10.17
C VAL A 40 0.62 2.91 -9.17
N THR A 41 -0.62 2.81 -9.66
CA THR A 41 -1.79 2.47 -8.86
C THR A 41 -2.20 1.02 -9.10
N ILE A 42 -2.64 0.35 -8.04
CA ILE A 42 -3.07 -1.06 -8.06
C ILE A 42 -4.40 -1.19 -7.32
N GLU A 43 -5.46 -1.59 -8.01
CA GLU A 43 -6.83 -1.63 -7.47
C GLU A 43 -7.60 -2.87 -7.96
N GLU A 44 -8.63 -3.31 -7.24
CA GLU A 44 -9.61 -4.29 -7.76
C GLU A 44 -10.68 -3.62 -8.63
N ALA A 45 -11.05 -2.39 -8.26
CA ALA A 45 -11.89 -1.50 -9.05
C ALA A 45 -11.28 -0.10 -9.01
N ALA A 46 -11.00 0.51 -10.17
CA ALA A 46 -10.35 1.82 -10.23
C ALA A 46 -11.21 2.95 -9.61
N GLU A 47 -10.91 3.30 -8.37
CA GLU A 47 -11.50 4.42 -7.62
C GLU A 47 -10.57 5.64 -7.60
N LEU A 48 -9.25 5.45 -7.65
CA LEU A 48 -8.29 6.55 -7.62
C LEU A 48 -8.39 7.42 -8.88
N ARG A 49 -8.41 8.75 -8.70
CA ARG A 49 -8.56 9.74 -9.77
C ARG A 49 -7.47 10.79 -9.70
N LEU A 50 -6.24 10.32 -9.83
CA LEU A 50 -5.01 11.13 -9.87
C LEU A 50 -4.92 11.94 -11.19
N GLN A 51 -4.33 13.14 -11.11
CA GLN A 51 -4.24 14.13 -12.20
C GLN A 51 -2.81 14.36 -12.71
N GLN A 52 -1.82 13.68 -12.14
CA GLN A 52 -0.42 13.76 -12.54
C GLN A 52 -0.20 13.15 -13.94
N ASP A 53 0.87 13.56 -14.62
CA ASP A 53 1.12 13.15 -16.01
C ASP A 53 1.58 11.69 -16.13
N HIS A 54 2.36 11.20 -15.17
CA HIS A 54 3.03 9.90 -15.23
C HIS A 54 2.35 8.81 -14.39
N ILE A 55 1.10 8.46 -14.74
CA ILE A 55 0.33 7.45 -14.00
C ILE A 55 0.21 6.15 -14.81
N CYS A 56 0.59 5.02 -14.21
CA CYS A 56 0.26 3.69 -14.69
C CYS A 56 -0.78 3.04 -13.77
N ARG A 57 -1.91 2.62 -14.33
CA ARG A 57 -3.02 2.00 -13.59
C ARG A 57 -3.02 0.50 -13.85
N LEU A 58 -2.97 -0.28 -12.78
CA LEU A 58 -3.06 -1.73 -12.81
C LEU A 58 -4.33 -2.17 -12.07
N GLU A 59 -5.11 -3.04 -12.68
CA GLU A 59 -6.36 -3.54 -12.10
C GLU A 59 -6.32 -5.07 -11.99
N SER A 60 -6.70 -5.56 -10.81
CA SER A 60 -6.89 -6.98 -10.55
C SER A 60 -8.25 -7.40 -11.10
N LEU A 61 -8.30 -8.50 -11.85
CA LEU A 61 -9.52 -9.02 -12.48
C LEU A 61 -9.89 -10.41 -11.89
N PRO A 62 -10.31 -10.47 -10.61
CA PRO A 62 -10.62 -11.74 -9.96
C PRO A 62 -11.80 -12.44 -10.66
N GLY A 63 -11.72 -13.76 -10.77
CA GLY A 63 -12.79 -14.57 -11.36
C GLY A 63 -12.83 -14.63 -12.90
N SER A 64 -11.82 -14.09 -13.59
CA SER A 64 -11.64 -14.25 -15.03
C SER A 64 -10.65 -15.37 -15.38
N GLU A 65 -10.72 -15.92 -16.59
CA GLU A 65 -9.73 -16.92 -17.08
C GLU A 65 -8.30 -16.36 -17.14
N ARG A 66 -8.16 -15.03 -17.18
CA ARG A 66 -6.88 -14.31 -17.15
C ARG A 66 -6.71 -13.53 -15.84
N ALA A 67 -7.28 -14.04 -14.75
CA ALA A 67 -7.23 -13.37 -13.46
C ALA A 67 -5.78 -13.12 -13.03
N VAL A 68 -5.45 -11.85 -12.83
CA VAL A 68 -4.22 -11.43 -12.19
C VAL A 68 -4.61 -10.90 -10.82
N SER A 69 -4.04 -11.47 -9.77
CA SER A 69 -4.30 -11.04 -8.40
C SER A 69 -3.57 -9.74 -8.06
N LEU A 70 -4.10 -8.99 -7.07
CA LEU A 70 -3.43 -7.82 -6.49
C LEU A 70 -1.95 -8.10 -6.15
N ARG A 71 -1.67 -9.27 -5.57
CA ARG A 71 -0.31 -9.69 -5.20
C ARG A 71 0.62 -9.78 -6.40
N GLN A 72 0.14 -10.35 -7.51
CA GLN A 72 0.92 -10.42 -8.75
C GLN A 72 1.17 -9.02 -9.33
N LEU A 73 0.18 -8.13 -9.27
CA LEU A 73 0.32 -6.75 -9.72
C LEU A 73 1.33 -5.98 -8.86
N VAL A 74 1.32 -6.14 -7.53
CA VAL A 74 2.29 -5.50 -6.63
C VAL A 74 3.71 -5.92 -6.99
N ARG A 75 3.95 -7.22 -7.17
CA ARG A 75 5.27 -7.74 -7.60
C ARG A 75 5.70 -7.22 -8.95
N HIS A 76 4.76 -7.07 -9.89
CA HIS A 76 5.04 -6.51 -11.20
C HIS A 76 5.38 -5.02 -11.12
N ALA A 77 4.56 -4.25 -10.40
CA ALA A 77 4.70 -2.81 -10.23
C ALA A 77 6.05 -2.40 -9.64
N VAL A 78 6.56 -3.14 -8.66
CA VAL A 78 7.90 -2.91 -8.09
C VAL A 78 9.00 -2.94 -9.16
N ARG A 79 8.88 -3.77 -10.19
CA ARG A 79 9.84 -3.84 -11.30
C ARG A 79 9.73 -2.67 -12.27
N MET A 80 8.63 -1.92 -12.21
CA MET A 80 8.40 -0.72 -13.03
C MET A 80 9.11 0.52 -12.48
N ARG A 81 9.83 0.38 -11.34
CA ARG A 81 10.53 1.47 -10.64
C ARG A 81 9.64 2.70 -10.41
N PRO A 82 8.48 2.56 -9.75
CA PRO A 82 7.66 3.72 -9.42
C PRO A 82 8.36 4.61 -8.40
N ASP A 83 8.19 5.92 -8.54
CA ASP A 83 8.42 6.85 -7.43
C ASP A 83 7.36 6.67 -6.34
N ARG A 84 6.13 6.31 -6.73
CA ARG A 84 4.98 6.10 -5.84
C ARG A 84 4.25 4.82 -6.17
N LEU A 85 4.22 3.91 -5.19
CA LEU A 85 3.42 2.69 -5.25
C LEU A 85 2.14 2.89 -4.42
N ILE A 86 0.99 2.95 -5.08
CA ILE A 86 -0.30 3.12 -4.41
C ILE A 86 -1.14 1.87 -4.59
N VAL A 87 -1.45 1.20 -3.49
CA VAL A 87 -2.35 0.03 -3.48
C VAL A 87 -3.68 0.49 -2.88
N GLY A 88 -4.76 0.45 -3.65
CA GLY A 88 -6.06 1.00 -3.23
C GLY A 88 -6.50 0.48 -1.86
N GLU A 89 -6.52 -0.84 -1.69
CA GLU A 89 -6.74 -1.49 -0.40
C GLU A 89 -5.97 -2.81 -0.33
N VAL A 90 -5.32 -3.08 0.80
CA VAL A 90 -4.77 -4.41 1.10
C VAL A 90 -5.79 -5.26 1.87
N ARG A 91 -6.02 -6.47 1.36
CA ARG A 91 -7.02 -7.45 1.81
C ARG A 91 -6.43 -8.85 2.03
N GLY A 92 -5.19 -9.11 1.58
CA GLY A 92 -4.54 -10.41 1.65
C GLY A 92 -3.01 -10.35 1.58
N GLY A 93 -2.41 -11.41 1.03
CA GLY A 93 -0.97 -11.64 1.02
C GLY A 93 -0.13 -10.59 0.27
N GLU A 94 -0.75 -9.76 -0.58
CA GLU A 94 -0.10 -8.60 -1.20
C GLU A 94 0.43 -7.59 -0.18
N ALA A 95 -0.11 -7.58 1.04
CA ALA A 95 0.41 -6.79 2.15
C ALA A 95 1.89 -7.08 2.42
N LEU A 96 2.34 -8.33 2.28
CA LEU A 96 3.76 -8.69 2.44
C LEU A 96 4.62 -8.08 1.33
N ASP A 97 4.21 -8.25 0.07
CA ASP A 97 4.97 -7.75 -1.07
C ASP A 97 5.02 -6.20 -1.05
N MET A 98 3.94 -5.55 -0.59
CA MET A 98 3.92 -4.11 -0.36
C MET A 98 4.86 -3.69 0.78
N LEU A 99 4.84 -4.40 1.91
CA LEU A 99 5.74 -4.15 3.03
C LEU A 99 7.21 -4.32 2.63
N GLN A 100 7.51 -5.31 1.80
CA GLN A 100 8.84 -5.49 1.24
C GLN A 100 9.22 -4.32 0.34
N ALA A 101 8.33 -3.88 -0.56
CA ALA A 101 8.57 -2.72 -1.42
C ALA A 101 8.92 -1.45 -0.62
N MET A 102 8.18 -1.20 0.47
CA MET A 102 8.42 -0.08 1.40
C MET A 102 9.81 -0.11 2.04
N ASN A 103 10.36 -1.30 2.25
CA ASN A 103 11.68 -1.49 2.87
C ASN A 103 12.83 -1.53 1.84
N THR A 104 12.55 -1.74 0.55
CA THR A 104 13.55 -1.91 -0.50
C THR A 104 13.59 -0.77 -1.51
N GLY A 105 13.37 0.48 -1.05
CA GLY A 105 13.58 1.69 -1.85
C GLY A 105 12.36 2.21 -2.61
N HIS A 106 11.15 1.71 -2.34
CA HIS A 106 9.90 2.31 -2.84
C HIS A 106 9.29 3.16 -1.72
N GLU A 107 9.94 4.28 -1.44
CA GLU A 107 9.48 5.25 -0.46
C GLU A 107 8.17 5.92 -0.89
N GLY A 108 7.40 6.45 0.05
CA GLY A 108 6.16 7.15 -0.24
C GLY A 108 5.03 6.26 -0.72
N ALA A 109 5.09 4.96 -0.43
CA ALA A 109 4.02 4.02 -0.75
C ALA A 109 2.77 4.31 0.09
N MET A 110 1.60 4.17 -0.51
CA MET A 110 0.33 4.52 0.13
C MET A 110 -0.68 3.39 -0.02
N THR A 111 -1.44 3.08 1.04
CA THR A 111 -2.56 2.14 0.95
C THR A 111 -3.64 2.41 1.98
N THR A 112 -4.78 1.77 1.77
CA THR A 112 -5.84 1.66 2.78
C THR A 112 -5.93 0.26 3.35
N ILE A 113 -6.42 0.15 4.58
CA ILE A 113 -6.71 -1.10 5.25
C ILE A 113 -7.99 -0.96 6.08
N HIS A 114 -8.83 -2.00 6.09
CA HIS A 114 -10.02 -1.99 6.92
C HIS A 114 -9.69 -2.23 8.39
N ALA A 115 -9.77 -1.21 9.25
CA ALA A 115 -9.56 -1.36 10.68
C ALA A 115 -10.21 -0.20 11.46
N ASN A 116 -10.60 -0.46 12.71
CA ASN A 116 -11.34 0.50 13.54
C ASN A 116 -10.43 1.44 14.35
N SER A 117 -9.12 1.15 14.40
CA SER A 117 -8.13 2.00 15.03
C SER A 117 -6.75 1.79 14.37
N PRO A 118 -5.79 2.73 14.55
CA PRO A 118 -4.43 2.54 14.07
C PRO A 118 -3.75 1.29 14.66
N ARG A 119 -4.06 0.93 15.91
CA ARG A 119 -3.53 -0.28 16.55
C ARG A 119 -4.09 -1.55 15.87
N ASP A 120 -5.39 -1.56 15.61
CA ASP A 120 -6.04 -2.67 14.90
C ASP A 120 -5.54 -2.78 13.46
N ALA A 121 -5.20 -1.65 12.82
CA ALA A 121 -4.63 -1.63 11.49
C ALA A 121 -3.29 -2.36 11.43
N LEU A 122 -2.41 -2.14 12.42
CA LEU A 122 -1.14 -2.87 12.51
C LEU A 122 -1.34 -4.35 12.78
N ALA A 123 -2.26 -4.70 13.69
CA ALA A 123 -2.59 -6.11 13.96
C ALA A 123 -3.17 -6.80 12.72
N ARG A 124 -4.05 -6.11 11.98
CA ARG A 124 -4.61 -6.62 10.74
C ARG A 124 -3.54 -6.76 9.66
N LEU A 125 -2.63 -5.80 9.53
CA LEU A 125 -1.51 -5.88 8.61
C LEU A 125 -0.65 -7.12 8.88
N GLU A 126 -0.36 -7.44 10.16
CA GLU A 126 0.32 -8.68 10.56
C GLU A 126 -0.44 -9.92 10.03
N THR A 127 -1.75 -9.97 10.24
CA THR A 127 -2.61 -11.07 9.74
C THR A 127 -2.56 -11.19 8.22
N LEU A 128 -2.67 -10.08 7.49
CA LEU A 128 -2.63 -10.07 6.02
C LEU A 128 -1.28 -10.57 5.49
N VAL A 129 -0.18 -10.21 6.15
CA VAL A 129 1.16 -10.71 5.81
C VAL A 129 1.25 -12.22 5.99
N LEU A 130 0.66 -12.80 7.04
CA LEU A 130 0.64 -14.25 7.26
C LEU A 130 -0.13 -14.99 6.14
N MET A 131 -1.15 -14.37 5.55
CA MET A 131 -1.89 -14.93 4.42
C MET A 131 -1.06 -15.04 3.13
N ALA A 132 0.14 -14.44 3.09
CA ALA A 132 1.07 -14.57 1.96
C ALA A 132 1.65 -15.99 1.80
N GLY A 133 1.40 -16.89 2.76
CA GLY A 133 1.84 -18.29 2.72
C GLY A 133 3.33 -18.48 2.99
N ILE A 134 4.00 -17.48 3.58
CA ILE A 134 5.40 -17.58 4.03
C ILE A 134 5.39 -17.76 5.54
N GLU A 135 6.05 -18.81 6.02
CA GLU A 135 6.26 -19.02 7.45
C GLU A 135 7.32 -18.03 7.98
N LEU A 136 6.86 -16.84 8.35
CA LEU A 136 7.66 -15.84 9.05
C LEU A 136 7.21 -15.80 10.51
N PRO A 137 8.14 -15.89 11.48
CA PRO A 137 7.81 -15.59 12.87
C PRO A 137 7.20 -14.19 12.97
N VAL A 138 6.13 -14.02 13.76
CA VAL A 138 5.43 -12.73 13.91
C VAL A 138 6.40 -11.58 14.25
N ARG A 139 7.42 -11.85 15.07
CA ARG A 139 8.50 -10.88 15.36
C ARG A 139 9.19 -10.32 14.11
N ALA A 140 9.43 -11.16 13.10
CA ALA A 140 10.08 -10.77 11.86
C ALA A 140 9.16 -9.91 10.99
N ILE A 141 7.85 -10.16 11.01
CA ILE A 141 6.85 -9.31 10.36
C ILE A 141 6.83 -7.93 11.02
N ARG A 142 6.81 -7.89 12.36
CA ARG A 142 6.82 -6.64 13.12
C ARG A 142 8.05 -5.78 12.85
N GLN A 143 9.21 -6.40 12.66
CA GLN A 143 10.46 -5.72 12.31
C GLN A 143 10.46 -5.13 10.90
N GLN A 144 9.60 -5.65 10.01
CA GLN A 144 9.44 -5.11 8.65
C GLN A 144 8.48 -3.91 8.60
N ILE A 145 7.72 -3.62 9.66
CA ILE A 145 6.85 -2.43 9.72
C ILE A 145 7.72 -1.19 10.01
N PRO A 146 7.84 -0.23 9.07
CA PRO A 146 8.67 0.95 9.27
C PRO A 146 8.20 1.77 10.47
N GLY A 147 9.14 2.26 11.29
CA GLY A 147 8.85 3.12 12.44
C GLY A 147 8.33 2.41 13.70
N ARG A 148 8.12 1.08 13.67
CA ARG A 148 7.91 0.30 14.90
C ARG A 148 9.26 0.13 15.60
N ASP A 149 9.37 0.72 16.78
CA ASP A 149 10.62 0.87 17.55
C ASP A 149 11.52 -0.39 17.52
N ARG A 150 12.79 -0.22 17.11
CA ARG A 150 13.81 -1.27 17.16
C ARG A 150 14.33 -1.51 18.59
N ARG A 151 13.82 -0.78 19.58
CA ARG A 151 14.24 -0.86 20.98
C ARG A 151 13.29 -1.69 21.83
N GLN A 152 13.41 -3.00 21.77
CA GLN A 152 13.22 -3.86 22.96
C GLN A 152 14.25 -4.99 22.87
N GLY A 153 15.46 -4.65 23.31
CA GLY A 153 16.49 -5.57 23.78
C GLY A 153 16.78 -5.22 25.24
#